data_AF-A0A1J5T3P5-F1
#
_entry.id   AF-A0A1J5T3P5-F1
#
_cell.length_a   1.000
_cell.length_b   1.000
_cell.length_c   1.000
_cell.angle_alpha   90.00
_cell.angle_beta   90.00
_cell.angle_gamma   90.00
#
_symmetry.space_group_name_H-M   'P 1'
#
loop_
_entity.id
_entity.type
_entity.pdbx_description
1 polymer ?
#
loop_
_entity_poly.entity_id
_entity_poly.type
_entity_poly.pdbx_seq_one_letter_code
_entity_poly.pdbx_strand_id
1 'polypeptide(L)'
;MEERGNKTIICSVLFLDIAEYSKKSVSGQISLKERFNAFLSIAIRDVPVNDRIILDTGDGAAISFLGDISDALHAALSMRSSLLNEGVRMEPPLLVRIGVNLGPVRLVKDINGQPNIVGDGINVAQRVMGFADPGQILVSRSYYDAVSRLSQEYAGMFHYQGSRTDKHVREHEVYAIGYPGDFTSTQRTLAKQSRHAGATGVDAVLFRLESYWDIFAARMARWERFAVESFRDASARQRAGIIGAALVAVALLLALTIKLATHPEPKPAQIASVEPVKTDKLPASSVVETGQAKVAKEAAKGANENPKAVKEAAREGDTDARKAARKSRKAAAAEQKAQDAKKDPRIRTLAETTGAPAVVSLGVLPWGEIYLDGRMQGVSPPLMELQVVEGQHEIKIRNTTFPTVTRIITVKSGEKIKIRHRFAN
;
A
#
# COMPACT_ATOMS: atom_id res chain seq x y z
N MET A 1 -9.71 -34.69 -10.75
CA MET A 1 -9.26 -33.45 -10.07
C MET A 1 -10.33 -32.35 -10.06
N GLU A 2 -11.49 -32.53 -10.71
CA GLU A 2 -12.56 -31.51 -10.87
C GLU A 2 -13.45 -31.28 -9.64
N GLU A 3 -13.50 -32.20 -8.67
CA GLU A 3 -14.34 -32.05 -7.46
C GLU A 3 -13.76 -31.15 -6.34
N ARG A 4 -12.54 -30.63 -6.50
CA ARG A 4 -11.88 -29.82 -5.45
C ARG A 4 -12.22 -28.33 -5.49
N GLY A 5 -12.86 -27.83 -6.56
CA GLY A 5 -13.06 -26.39 -6.81
C GLY A 5 -13.96 -25.63 -5.82
N ASN A 6 -14.50 -26.30 -4.79
CA ASN A 6 -15.29 -25.65 -3.73
C ASN A 6 -14.94 -26.14 -2.31
N LYS A 7 -13.96 -27.03 -2.15
CA LYS A 7 -13.62 -27.58 -0.84
C LYS A 7 -12.73 -26.61 -0.07
N THR A 8 -13.09 -26.35 1.18
CA THR A 8 -12.22 -25.68 2.13
C THR A 8 -11.14 -26.67 2.56
N ILE A 9 -9.90 -26.24 2.47
CA ILE A 9 -8.72 -27.00 2.90
C ILE A 9 -7.94 -26.14 3.90
N ILE A 10 -7.28 -26.80 4.85
CA ILE A 10 -6.30 -26.14 5.71
C ILE A 10 -4.94 -26.30 5.05
N CYS A 11 -4.22 -25.19 4.84
CA CYS A 11 -2.91 -25.24 4.23
C CYS A 11 -2.00 -24.16 4.83
N SER A 12 -0.69 -24.35 4.67
CA SER A 12 0.29 -23.32 5.03
C SER A 12 0.34 -22.28 3.93
N VAL A 13 0.34 -21.00 4.31
CA VAL A 13 0.43 -19.87 3.39
C VAL A 13 1.64 -19.03 3.79
N LEU A 14 2.61 -18.95 2.89
CA LEU A 14 3.77 -18.06 2.96
C LEU A 14 3.45 -16.80 2.17
N PHE A 15 3.55 -15.64 2.81
CA PHE A 15 3.37 -14.35 2.18
C PHE A 15 4.67 -13.56 2.28
N LEU A 16 5.14 -13.03 1.16
CA LEU A 16 6.36 -12.24 1.08
C LEU A 16 6.10 -10.95 0.32
N ASP A 17 6.70 -9.85 0.76
CA ASP A 17 6.75 -8.61 -0.02
C ASP A 17 8.11 -7.92 0.05
N ILE A 18 8.41 -7.11 -0.95
CA ILE A 18 9.62 -6.31 -1.03
C ILE A 18 9.37 -4.97 -0.36
N ALA A 19 10.11 -4.68 0.71
CA ALA A 19 9.98 -3.46 1.47
C ALA A 19 10.32 -2.23 0.61
N GLU A 20 9.46 -1.21 0.67
CA GLU A 20 9.61 0.05 -0.08
C GLU A 20 9.71 -0.09 -1.61
N TYR A 21 9.23 -1.19 -2.19
CA TYR A 21 9.30 -1.47 -3.63
C TYR A 21 8.82 -0.31 -4.49
N SER A 22 7.64 0.24 -4.20
CA SER A 22 7.02 1.32 -4.96
C SER A 22 7.78 2.65 -4.90
N LYS A 23 8.70 2.82 -3.93
CA LYS A 23 9.54 4.03 -3.81
C LYS A 23 10.78 3.97 -4.70
N LYS A 24 11.06 2.84 -5.36
CA LYS A 24 12.23 2.65 -6.22
C LYS A 24 11.93 3.11 -7.65
N SER A 25 12.99 3.48 -8.39
CA SER A 25 12.89 3.72 -9.84
C SER A 25 12.39 2.47 -10.56
N VAL A 26 11.87 2.62 -11.78
CA VAL A 26 11.42 1.48 -12.60
C VAL A 26 12.56 0.46 -12.80
N SER A 27 13.79 0.92 -13.07
CA SER A 27 14.96 0.05 -13.16
C SER A 27 15.27 -0.67 -11.85
N GLY A 28 15.15 0.02 -10.71
CA GLY A 28 15.33 -0.58 -9.39
C GLY A 28 14.25 -1.62 -9.07
N GLN A 29 13.00 -1.36 -9.45
CA GLN A 29 11.89 -2.30 -9.30
C GLN A 29 12.12 -3.57 -10.12
N ILE A 30 12.54 -3.45 -11.39
CA ILE A 30 12.89 -4.60 -12.23
C ILE A 30 14.00 -5.43 -11.57
N SER A 31 15.11 -4.80 -11.18
CA SER A 31 16.24 -5.48 -10.53
C SER A 31 15.85 -6.19 -9.23
N LEU A 32 14.98 -5.57 -8.41
CA LEU A 32 14.48 -6.18 -7.18
C LEU A 32 13.60 -7.38 -7.47
N LYS A 33 12.68 -7.27 -8.45
CA LYS A 33 11.75 -8.33 -8.80
C LYS A 33 12.46 -9.54 -9.44
N GLU A 34 13.46 -9.31 -10.29
CA GLU A 34 14.28 -10.38 -10.87
C GLU A 34 15.02 -11.18 -9.79
N ARG A 35 15.71 -10.48 -8.87
CA ARG A 35 16.40 -11.14 -7.74
C ARG A 35 15.43 -11.86 -6.80
N PHE A 36 14.32 -11.21 -6.45
CA PHE A 36 13.27 -11.81 -5.64
C PHE A 36 12.74 -13.10 -6.27
N ASN A 37 12.41 -13.08 -7.55
CA ASN A 37 11.91 -14.26 -8.26
C ASN A 37 12.98 -15.36 -8.35
N ALA A 38 14.25 -15.02 -8.52
CA ALA A 38 15.35 -15.99 -8.53
C ALA A 38 15.48 -16.71 -7.16
N PHE A 39 15.46 -15.95 -6.06
CA PHE A 39 15.53 -16.54 -4.72
C PHE A 39 14.29 -17.33 -4.35
N LEU A 40 13.10 -16.83 -4.72
CA LEU A 40 11.86 -17.54 -4.51
C LEU A 40 11.85 -18.88 -5.25
N SER A 41 12.30 -18.89 -6.51
CA SER A 41 12.42 -20.10 -7.33
C SER A 41 13.33 -21.16 -6.68
N ILE A 42 14.46 -20.73 -6.11
CA ILE A 42 15.35 -21.61 -5.34
C ILE A 42 14.64 -22.13 -4.09
N ALA A 43 14.01 -21.23 -3.32
CA ALA A 43 13.38 -21.55 -2.04
C ALA A 43 12.25 -22.57 -2.14
N ILE A 44 11.58 -22.64 -3.27
CA ILE A 44 10.48 -23.59 -3.47
C ILE A 44 10.87 -24.78 -4.36
N ARG A 45 12.09 -24.84 -4.90
CA ARG A 45 12.48 -25.81 -5.95
C ARG A 45 12.02 -27.26 -5.68
N ASP A 46 12.12 -27.71 -4.43
CA ASP A 46 11.83 -29.09 -4.03
C ASP A 46 10.35 -29.36 -3.72
N VAL A 47 9.51 -28.33 -3.74
CA VAL A 47 8.05 -28.46 -3.56
C VAL A 47 7.40 -28.79 -4.91
N PRO A 48 6.64 -29.91 -5.04
CA PRO A 48 5.97 -30.26 -6.28
C PRO A 48 5.02 -29.16 -6.77
N VAL A 49 4.96 -28.96 -8.09
CA VAL A 49 4.09 -27.92 -8.70
C VAL A 49 2.61 -28.13 -8.34
N ASN A 50 2.16 -29.39 -8.22
CA ASN A 50 0.78 -29.71 -7.85
C ASN A 50 0.47 -29.49 -6.36
N ASP A 51 1.50 -29.38 -5.53
CA ASP A 51 1.38 -29.21 -4.08
C ASP A 51 1.59 -27.75 -3.66
N ARG A 52 1.65 -26.83 -4.64
CA ARG A 52 1.73 -25.40 -4.37
C ARG A 52 0.88 -24.58 -5.32
N ILE A 53 0.37 -23.46 -4.83
CA ILE A 53 -0.26 -22.43 -5.65
C ILE A 53 0.48 -21.12 -5.37
N ILE A 54 0.98 -20.48 -6.43
CA ILE A 54 1.77 -19.25 -6.34
C ILE A 54 0.93 -18.11 -6.92
N LEU A 55 0.78 -17.04 -6.14
CA LEU A 55 0.11 -15.81 -6.52
C LEU A 55 1.16 -14.69 -6.53
N ASP A 56 1.36 -14.06 -7.69
CA ASP A 56 2.20 -12.86 -7.77
C ASP A 56 1.40 -11.64 -7.29
N THR A 57 1.96 -10.87 -6.36
CA THR A 57 1.34 -9.63 -5.85
C THR A 57 1.91 -8.37 -6.51
N GLY A 58 2.83 -8.54 -7.46
CA GLY A 58 3.58 -7.47 -8.13
C GLY A 58 4.89 -7.17 -7.39
N ASP A 59 4.81 -6.76 -6.14
CA ASP A 59 5.94 -6.44 -5.26
C ASP A 59 6.37 -7.60 -4.36
N GLY A 60 5.80 -8.79 -4.57
CA GLY A 60 5.97 -9.93 -3.67
C GLY A 60 5.34 -11.20 -4.25
N ALA A 61 5.02 -12.13 -3.36
CA ALA A 61 4.30 -13.36 -3.71
C ALA A 61 3.56 -13.93 -2.49
N ALA A 62 2.48 -14.65 -2.74
CA ALA A 62 1.85 -15.55 -1.80
C ALA A 62 1.92 -16.98 -2.31
N ILE A 63 2.27 -17.92 -1.44
CA ILE A 63 2.41 -19.33 -1.79
C ILE A 63 1.60 -20.16 -0.80
N SER A 64 0.61 -20.88 -1.29
CA SER A 64 -0.09 -21.91 -0.53
C SER A 64 0.58 -23.26 -0.76
N PHE A 65 1.01 -23.91 0.30
CA PHE A 65 1.54 -25.28 0.29
C PHE A 65 0.41 -26.23 0.67
N LEU A 66 -0.02 -27.03 -0.31
CA LEU A 66 -1.11 -27.98 -0.21
C LEU A 66 -0.66 -29.36 0.32
N GLY A 67 0.65 -29.58 0.34
CA GLY A 67 1.32 -30.79 0.84
C GLY A 67 1.74 -30.65 2.31
N ASP A 68 3.05 -30.71 2.56
CA ASP A 68 3.58 -30.68 3.93
C ASP A 68 3.51 -29.27 4.54
N ILE A 69 3.22 -29.21 5.84
CA ILE A 69 3.22 -27.96 6.61
C ILE A 69 4.65 -27.40 6.72
N SER A 70 5.67 -28.26 6.75
CA SER A 70 7.09 -27.86 6.85
C SER A 70 7.62 -27.19 5.58
N ASP A 71 7.01 -27.41 4.42
CA ASP A 71 7.45 -26.81 3.16
C ASP A 71 7.50 -25.27 3.24
N ALA A 72 6.53 -24.67 3.94
CA ALA A 72 6.50 -23.23 4.17
C ALA A 72 7.66 -22.74 5.04
N LEU A 73 8.07 -23.52 6.05
CA LEU A 73 9.20 -23.22 6.91
C LEU A 73 10.51 -23.32 6.11
N HIS A 74 10.70 -24.40 5.36
CA HIS A 74 11.89 -24.59 4.53
C HIS A 74 12.03 -23.50 3.48
N ALA A 75 10.93 -23.15 2.80
CA ALA A 75 10.93 -22.05 1.83
C ALA A 75 11.26 -20.70 2.48
N ALA A 76 10.68 -20.38 3.66
CA ALA A 76 10.97 -19.14 4.38
C ALA A 76 12.45 -19.06 4.81
N LEU A 77 13.00 -20.16 5.32
CA LEU A 77 14.41 -20.25 5.74
C LEU A 77 15.36 -20.15 4.55
N SER A 78 15.05 -20.82 3.44
CA SER A 78 15.84 -20.75 2.21
C SER A 78 15.85 -19.33 1.65
N MET A 79 14.68 -18.67 1.60
CA MET A 79 14.57 -17.27 1.16
C MET A 79 15.46 -16.36 2.01
N ARG A 80 15.38 -16.50 3.35
CA ARG A 80 16.23 -15.72 4.27
C ARG A 80 17.72 -16.00 4.04
N SER A 81 18.12 -17.26 3.84
CA SER A 81 19.51 -17.62 3.57
C SER A 81 20.03 -16.93 2.30
N SER A 82 19.26 -16.95 1.21
CA SER A 82 19.62 -16.24 -0.04
C SER A 82 19.77 -14.73 0.17
N LEU A 83 18.84 -14.10 0.91
CA LEU A 83 18.89 -12.67 1.23
C LEU A 83 20.12 -12.30 2.07
N LEU A 84 20.48 -13.13 3.05
CA LEU A 84 21.67 -12.92 3.87
C LEU A 84 22.97 -13.09 3.08
N ASN A 85 23.01 -14.05 2.15
CA ASN A 85 24.17 -14.31 1.30
C ASN A 85 24.42 -13.19 0.28
N GLU A 86 23.36 -12.57 -0.25
CA GLU A 86 23.49 -11.37 -1.08
C GLU A 86 23.91 -10.15 -0.23
N GLY A 87 23.26 -9.95 0.91
CA GLY A 87 23.51 -8.82 1.80
C GLY A 87 23.22 -7.47 1.14
N VAL A 88 24.00 -6.44 1.48
CA VAL A 88 23.88 -5.07 0.92
C VAL A 88 24.92 -4.85 -0.19
N ARG A 89 25.32 -5.93 -0.88
CA ARG A 89 26.34 -5.88 -1.94
C ARG A 89 25.80 -5.27 -3.24
N MET A 90 24.48 -5.23 -3.40
CA MET A 90 23.77 -4.78 -4.58
C MET A 90 22.85 -3.59 -4.22
N GLU A 91 22.85 -2.55 -5.05
CA GLU A 91 21.95 -1.40 -4.91
C GLU A 91 20.85 -1.45 -6.00
N PRO A 92 19.55 -1.33 -5.65
CA PRO A 92 19.04 -1.22 -4.28
C PRO A 92 19.11 -2.56 -3.51
N PRO A 93 19.27 -2.53 -2.18
CA PRO A 93 19.25 -3.76 -1.38
C PRO A 93 17.89 -4.45 -1.49
N LEU A 94 17.90 -5.77 -1.66
CA LEU A 94 16.69 -6.57 -1.65
C LEU A 94 16.27 -6.84 -0.20
N LEU A 95 15.18 -6.20 0.20
CA LEU A 95 14.62 -6.28 1.53
C LEU A 95 13.25 -6.92 1.48
N VAL A 96 13.06 -8.05 2.16
CA VAL A 96 11.82 -8.83 2.09
C VAL A 96 11.26 -9.04 3.48
N ARG A 97 9.95 -8.80 3.64
CA ARG A 97 9.21 -9.21 4.84
C ARG A 97 8.56 -10.55 4.59
N ILE A 98 8.57 -11.42 5.58
CA ILE A 98 8.06 -12.79 5.44
C ILE A 98 7.06 -13.10 6.55
N GLY A 99 5.87 -13.56 6.17
CA GLY A 99 4.83 -14.02 7.08
C GLY A 99 4.35 -15.42 6.72
N VAL A 100 4.12 -16.26 7.73
CA VAL A 100 3.56 -17.61 7.53
C VAL A 100 2.31 -17.80 8.38
N ASN A 101 1.27 -18.39 7.79
CA ASN A 101 0.07 -18.77 8.51
C ASN A 101 -0.39 -20.17 8.11
N LEU A 102 -0.95 -20.93 9.07
CA LEU A 102 -1.72 -22.13 8.80
C LEU A 102 -3.21 -21.80 8.97
N GLY A 103 -4.02 -22.01 7.93
CA GLY A 103 -5.44 -21.68 8.03
C GLY A 103 -6.29 -22.14 6.84
N PRO A 104 -7.61 -21.91 6.92
CA PRO A 104 -8.55 -22.32 5.90
C PRO A 104 -8.44 -21.45 4.64
N VAL A 105 -8.32 -22.13 3.50
CA VAL A 105 -8.43 -21.54 2.16
C VAL A 105 -9.38 -22.37 1.30
N ARG A 106 -9.91 -21.75 0.25
CA ARG A 106 -10.71 -22.41 -0.78
C ARG A 106 -9.99 -22.29 -2.11
N LEU A 107 -9.89 -23.42 -2.81
CA LEU A 107 -9.37 -23.46 -4.16
C LEU A 107 -10.41 -22.91 -5.12
N VAL A 108 -10.02 -21.95 -5.95
CA VAL A 108 -10.85 -21.38 -7.00
C VAL A 108 -10.05 -21.34 -8.30
N LYS A 109 -10.71 -21.02 -9.41
CA LYS A 109 -10.03 -20.70 -10.66
C LYS A 109 -10.05 -19.20 -10.88
N ASP A 110 -8.94 -18.63 -11.34
CA ASP A 110 -8.88 -17.23 -11.72
C ASP A 110 -9.57 -16.96 -13.08
N ILE A 111 -9.50 -15.72 -13.56
CA ILE A 111 -10.07 -15.30 -14.85
C ILE A 111 -9.46 -16.02 -16.06
N ASN A 112 -8.26 -16.59 -15.90
CA ASN A 112 -7.53 -17.32 -16.94
C ASN A 112 -7.69 -18.84 -16.77
N GLY A 113 -8.52 -19.30 -15.82
CA GLY A 113 -8.74 -20.71 -15.53
C GLY A 113 -7.64 -21.38 -14.71
N GLN A 114 -6.65 -20.62 -14.22
CA GLN A 114 -5.53 -21.13 -13.43
C GLN A 114 -5.94 -21.36 -11.97
N PRO A 115 -5.33 -22.34 -11.26
CA PRO A 115 -5.56 -22.54 -9.84
C PRO A 115 -5.23 -21.30 -9.02
N ASN A 116 -6.14 -20.92 -8.13
CA ASN A 116 -6.00 -19.78 -7.24
C ASN A 116 -6.63 -20.11 -5.88
N ILE A 117 -6.41 -19.25 -4.87
CA ILE A 117 -6.89 -19.43 -3.51
C ILE A 117 -7.60 -18.16 -3.02
N VAL A 118 -8.62 -18.36 -2.19
CA VAL A 118 -9.28 -17.31 -1.42
C VAL A 118 -9.60 -17.80 -0.02
N GLY A 119 -9.64 -16.92 0.98
CA GLY A 119 -10.06 -17.27 2.32
C GLY A 119 -9.34 -16.51 3.42
N ASP A 120 -9.69 -16.84 4.67
CA ASP A 120 -9.07 -16.21 5.85
C ASP A 120 -7.58 -16.57 5.97
N GLY A 121 -7.20 -17.79 5.59
CA GLY A 121 -5.82 -18.27 5.69
C GLY A 121 -4.80 -17.37 4.99
N ILE A 122 -5.09 -16.93 3.76
CA ILE A 122 -4.23 -16.02 3.00
C ILE A 122 -4.27 -14.60 3.56
N ASN A 123 -5.43 -14.11 4.00
CA ASN A 123 -5.56 -12.78 4.59
C ASN A 123 -4.75 -12.65 5.88
N VAL A 124 -4.81 -13.66 6.75
CA VAL A 124 -4.03 -13.71 7.99
C VAL A 124 -2.53 -13.78 7.70
N ALA A 125 -2.10 -14.60 6.71
CA ALA A 125 -0.68 -14.64 6.30
C ALA A 125 -0.16 -13.26 5.89
N GLN A 126 -0.95 -12.52 5.11
CA GLN A 126 -0.63 -11.15 4.73
C GLN A 126 -0.53 -10.21 5.94
N ARG A 127 -1.40 -10.36 6.95
CA ARG A 127 -1.32 -9.55 8.18
C ARG A 127 -0.07 -9.86 8.98
N VAL A 128 0.22 -11.15 9.18
CA VAL A 128 1.43 -11.61 9.87
C VAL A 128 2.69 -11.06 9.20
N MET A 129 2.77 -11.14 7.87
CA MET A 129 3.85 -10.53 7.09
C MET A 129 3.92 -9.02 7.31
N GLY A 130 2.78 -8.33 7.32
CA GLY A 130 2.71 -6.88 7.53
C GLY A 130 3.22 -6.40 8.90
N PHE A 131 3.30 -7.29 9.89
CA PHE A 131 3.90 -6.99 11.19
C PHE A 131 5.42 -7.21 11.22
N ALA A 132 5.99 -7.85 10.20
CA ALA A 132 7.41 -8.20 10.15
C ALA A 132 8.26 -7.00 9.73
N ASP A 133 9.42 -6.86 10.35
CA ASP A 133 10.47 -5.96 9.87
C ASP A 133 11.15 -6.54 8.60
N PRO A 134 11.81 -5.70 7.77
CA PRO A 134 12.57 -6.20 6.63
C PRO A 134 13.63 -7.24 7.04
N GLY A 135 13.63 -8.39 6.38
CA GLY A 135 14.48 -9.55 6.69
C GLY A 135 13.95 -10.46 7.80
N GLN A 136 12.85 -10.09 8.46
CA GLN A 136 12.24 -10.87 9.52
C GLN A 136 11.24 -11.88 8.97
N ILE A 137 11.21 -13.06 9.60
CA ILE A 137 10.17 -14.07 9.42
C ILE A 137 9.28 -14.07 10.65
N LEU A 138 7.99 -13.78 10.46
CA LEU A 138 6.97 -13.96 11.48
C LEU A 138 6.01 -15.08 11.10
N VAL A 139 5.49 -15.79 12.09
CA VAL A 139 4.46 -16.81 11.91
C VAL A 139 3.28 -16.59 12.84
N SER A 140 2.10 -17.03 12.43
CA SER A 140 0.92 -17.05 13.30
C SER A 140 1.03 -18.13 14.39
N ARG A 141 0.25 -17.97 15.46
CA ARG A 141 0.05 -19.02 16.47
C ARG A 141 -0.35 -20.36 15.85
N SER A 142 -1.31 -20.38 14.92
CA SER A 142 -1.79 -21.65 14.33
C SER A 142 -0.67 -22.40 13.59
N TYR A 143 0.23 -21.68 12.91
CA TYR A 143 1.38 -22.30 12.27
C TYR A 143 2.39 -22.81 13.30
N TYR A 144 2.72 -22.00 14.31
CA TYR A 144 3.60 -22.39 15.41
C TYR A 144 3.11 -23.65 16.13
N ASP A 145 1.83 -23.70 16.51
CA ASP A 145 1.24 -24.82 17.26
C ASP A 145 1.31 -26.15 16.50
N ALA A 146 1.23 -26.09 15.16
CA ALA A 146 1.35 -27.26 14.30
C ALA A 146 2.80 -27.70 14.12
N VAL A 147 3.69 -26.77 13.75
CA VAL A 147 5.07 -27.09 13.35
C VAL A 147 5.96 -27.43 14.55
N SER A 148 5.76 -26.77 15.70
CA SER A 148 6.51 -27.06 16.93
C SER A 148 6.31 -28.49 17.44
N ARG A 149 5.22 -29.16 17.04
CA ARG A 149 4.93 -30.56 17.42
C ARG A 149 5.60 -31.58 16.50
N LEU A 150 6.13 -31.15 15.35
CA LEU A 150 6.79 -32.05 14.39
C LEU A 150 8.21 -32.42 14.84
N SER A 151 8.93 -31.49 15.47
CA SER A 151 10.30 -31.71 15.96
C SER A 151 10.64 -30.74 17.08
N GLN A 152 11.43 -31.20 18.06
CA GLN A 152 12.02 -30.35 19.09
C GLN A 152 12.94 -29.28 18.51
N GLU A 153 13.62 -29.59 17.40
CA GLU A 153 14.47 -28.63 16.70
C GLU A 153 13.63 -27.45 16.19
N TYR A 154 12.50 -27.72 15.55
CA TYR A 154 11.59 -26.67 15.08
C TYR A 154 11.01 -25.87 16.23
N ALA A 155 10.59 -26.53 17.32
CA ALA A 155 10.07 -25.84 18.50
C ALA A 155 11.07 -24.80 19.05
N GLY A 156 12.37 -25.12 19.06
CA GLY A 156 13.44 -24.23 19.52
C GLY A 156 13.70 -23.01 18.64
N MET A 157 13.19 -22.97 17.40
CA MET A 157 13.41 -21.85 16.47
C MET A 157 12.46 -20.67 16.66
N PHE A 158 11.34 -20.87 17.35
CA PHE A 158 10.27 -19.87 17.46
C PHE A 158 10.37 -19.07 18.76
N HIS A 159 10.23 -17.75 18.65
CA HIS A 159 10.22 -16.84 19.79
C HIS A 159 8.95 -15.99 19.78
N TYR A 160 8.17 -16.06 20.86
CA TYR A 160 6.94 -15.28 21.00
C TYR A 160 7.23 -13.77 20.97
N GLN A 161 6.49 -13.03 20.14
CA GLN A 161 6.63 -11.58 19.96
C GLN A 161 5.40 -10.79 20.44
N GLY A 162 4.44 -11.46 21.08
CA GLY A 162 3.20 -10.85 21.57
C GLY A 162 2.04 -10.88 20.56
N SER A 163 0.94 -10.24 20.95
CA SER A 163 -0.23 -9.99 20.10
C SER A 163 -0.06 -8.70 19.30
N ARG A 164 -0.51 -8.72 18.05
CA ARG A 164 -0.53 -7.58 17.11
C ARG A 164 -1.94 -7.42 16.56
N THR A 165 -2.40 -6.18 16.46
CA THR A 165 -3.73 -5.88 15.94
C THR A 165 -3.64 -5.44 14.48
N ASP A 166 -4.46 -6.03 13.62
CA ASP A 166 -4.53 -5.63 12.21
C ASP A 166 -5.46 -4.42 11.99
N LYS A 167 -5.56 -3.97 10.72
CA LYS A 167 -6.42 -2.85 10.33
C LYS A 167 -7.93 -3.10 10.54
N HIS A 168 -8.33 -4.33 10.81
CA HIS A 168 -9.71 -4.75 11.11
C HIS A 168 -9.93 -4.96 12.61
N VAL A 169 -8.98 -4.54 13.46
CA VAL A 169 -9.05 -4.68 14.92
C VAL A 169 -9.05 -6.15 15.37
N ARG A 170 -8.54 -7.06 14.52
CA ARG A 170 -8.33 -8.47 14.90
C ARG A 170 -6.95 -8.63 15.50
N GLU A 171 -6.88 -9.34 16.62
CA GLU A 171 -5.63 -9.72 17.26
C GLU A 171 -5.01 -10.96 16.63
N HIS A 172 -3.69 -10.91 16.48
CA HIS A 172 -2.85 -11.96 15.91
C HIS A 172 -1.63 -12.15 16.79
N GLU A 173 -1.50 -13.33 17.37
CA GLU A 173 -0.30 -13.69 18.09
C GLU A 173 0.76 -14.20 17.13
N VAL A 174 1.96 -13.63 17.26
CA VAL A 174 3.04 -13.84 16.32
C VAL A 174 4.30 -14.34 17.00
N TYR A 175 5.01 -15.20 16.27
CA TYR A 175 6.28 -15.79 16.67
C TYR A 175 7.33 -15.47 15.61
N ALA A 176 8.51 -15.03 16.03
CA ALA A 176 9.64 -14.85 15.13
C ALA A 176 10.42 -16.16 14.99
N ILE A 177 10.92 -16.46 13.78
CA ILE A 177 11.84 -17.58 13.55
C ILE A 177 13.28 -17.06 13.55
N GLY A 178 14.18 -17.67 14.32
CA GLY A 178 15.60 -17.31 14.42
C GLY A 178 15.93 -16.48 15.67
N TYR A 179 17.20 -16.48 16.08
CA TYR A 179 17.63 -15.97 17.38
C TYR A 179 17.26 -14.48 17.58
N PRO A 180 16.85 -14.07 18.79
CA PRO A 180 16.76 -12.66 19.16
C PRO A 180 18.17 -12.04 19.09
N GLY A 181 18.54 -11.50 17.93
CA GLY A 181 19.88 -10.95 17.66
C GLY A 181 20.50 -11.42 16.34
N ASP A 182 20.06 -12.54 15.78
CA ASP A 182 20.57 -13.09 14.51
C ASP A 182 19.92 -12.38 13.32
N PHE A 183 20.36 -11.16 13.01
CA PHE A 183 20.05 -10.39 11.79
C PHE A 183 18.81 -9.48 11.79
N THR A 184 18.64 -8.67 12.83
CA THR A 184 17.77 -7.46 12.77
C THR A 184 18.54 -6.13 12.82
N SER A 185 19.88 -6.15 12.93
CA SER A 185 20.71 -4.94 13.14
C SER A 185 21.60 -4.54 11.96
N THR A 186 21.84 -5.42 10.98
CA THR A 186 22.76 -5.12 9.87
C THR A 186 22.23 -3.98 8.98
N GLN A 187 20.91 -3.91 8.79
CA GLN A 187 20.25 -2.90 7.98
C GLN A 187 20.06 -1.56 8.70
N ARG A 188 19.88 -1.56 10.03
CA ARG A 188 19.84 -0.32 10.84
C ARG A 188 21.19 0.43 10.84
N THR A 189 22.26 -0.31 10.54
CA THR A 189 23.64 0.21 10.48
C THR A 189 24.02 0.62 9.04
N LEU A 190 23.62 -0.16 8.02
CA LEU A 190 23.94 0.10 6.62
C LEU A 190 23.06 1.19 5.96
N ALA A 191 21.77 1.27 6.31
CA ALA A 191 20.92 2.40 5.90
C ALA A 191 21.40 3.74 6.49
N LYS A 192 22.16 3.69 7.59
CA LYS A 192 22.76 4.85 8.25
C LYS A 192 24.09 5.28 7.62
N GLN A 193 24.85 4.34 7.04
CA GLN A 193 26.13 4.63 6.37
C GLN A 193 25.96 5.06 4.90
N SER A 194 25.05 4.46 4.14
CA SER A 194 24.79 4.84 2.73
C SER A 194 24.19 6.24 2.59
N ARG A 195 23.41 6.71 3.58
CA ARG A 195 22.79 8.05 3.57
C ARG A 195 23.69 9.19 4.11
N HIS A 196 24.89 8.87 4.58
CA HIS A 196 25.89 9.88 4.98
C HIS A 196 26.76 10.36 3.81
N ALA A 197 26.68 9.73 2.64
CA ALA A 197 27.55 10.05 1.50
C ALA A 197 27.08 11.24 0.62
N GLY A 198 25.99 11.96 0.96
CA GLY A 198 25.50 13.02 0.06
C GLY A 198 24.56 14.09 0.59
N ALA A 199 24.34 14.23 1.90
CA ALA A 199 23.45 15.27 2.43
C ALA A 199 24.23 16.44 3.04
N THR A 200 24.25 17.59 2.36
CA THR A 200 24.77 18.85 2.88
C THR A 200 23.64 19.84 3.15
N GLY A 201 23.73 20.59 4.26
CA GLY A 201 22.84 21.73 4.56
C GLY A 201 21.62 21.42 5.45
N VAL A 202 20.60 22.28 5.35
CA VAL A 202 19.37 22.32 6.18
C VAL A 202 18.56 21.02 6.16
N ASP A 203 18.64 20.25 5.07
CA ASP A 203 18.02 18.92 4.97
C ASP A 203 18.70 17.90 5.91
N ALA A 204 20.00 18.03 6.18
CA ALA A 204 20.68 17.20 7.17
C ALA A 204 20.29 17.57 8.62
N VAL A 205 19.82 18.80 8.85
CA VAL A 205 19.37 19.27 10.16
C VAL A 205 17.92 18.86 10.43
N LEU A 206 17.04 18.99 9.44
CA LEU A 206 15.65 18.48 9.49
C LEU A 206 15.62 16.95 9.61
N PHE A 207 16.50 16.24 8.90
CA PHE A 207 16.60 14.78 9.00
C PHE A 207 17.20 14.29 10.32
N ARG A 208 18.07 15.09 10.97
CA ARG A 208 18.51 14.86 12.36
C ARG A 208 17.34 15.00 13.34
N LEU A 209 16.46 15.99 13.14
CA LEU A 209 15.27 16.18 13.97
C LEU A 209 14.25 15.04 13.84
N GLU A 210 14.01 14.52 12.63
CA GLU A 210 13.13 13.34 12.43
C GLU A 210 13.72 12.07 13.05
N SER A 211 15.03 11.84 12.91
CA SER A 211 15.69 10.67 13.52
C SER A 211 15.78 10.76 15.05
N TYR A 212 15.84 11.97 15.62
CA TYR A 212 15.61 12.18 17.05
C TYR A 212 14.16 11.87 17.44
N TRP A 213 13.17 12.20 16.61
CA TRP A 213 11.75 11.91 16.88
C TRP A 213 11.42 10.41 16.81
N ASP A 214 12.01 9.64 15.89
CA ASP A 214 11.77 8.19 15.79
C ASP A 214 12.48 7.39 16.90
N ILE A 215 13.71 7.80 17.27
CA ILE A 215 14.42 7.23 18.43
C ILE A 215 13.71 7.64 19.73
N PHE A 216 13.18 8.86 19.80
CA PHE A 216 12.36 9.34 20.90
C PHE A 216 11.02 8.61 20.97
N ALA A 217 10.31 8.39 19.87
CA ALA A 217 9.05 7.66 19.79
C ALA A 217 9.22 6.17 20.15
N ALA A 218 10.28 5.52 19.69
CA ALA A 218 10.60 4.13 20.06
C ALA A 218 11.08 3.99 21.53
N ARG A 219 11.63 5.07 22.12
CA ARG A 219 11.97 5.13 23.54
C ARG A 219 10.76 5.52 24.40
N MET A 220 9.85 6.34 23.88
CA MET A 220 8.56 6.73 24.46
C MET A 220 7.57 5.57 24.44
N ALA A 221 7.50 4.74 23.40
CA ALA A 221 6.64 3.53 23.38
C ALA A 221 7.09 2.44 24.37
N ARG A 222 8.35 2.48 24.83
CA ARG A 222 8.82 1.68 25.97
C ARG A 222 8.50 2.34 27.31
N TRP A 223 8.52 3.67 27.37
CA TRP A 223 8.09 4.46 28.52
C TRP A 223 6.57 4.50 28.70
N GLU A 224 5.75 4.39 27.64
CA GLU A 224 4.28 4.39 27.70
C GLU A 224 3.73 3.17 28.42
N ARG A 225 4.31 1.98 28.19
CA ARG A 225 3.90 0.78 28.92
C ARG A 225 4.24 0.90 30.42
N PHE A 226 5.44 1.39 30.73
CA PHE A 226 5.88 1.57 32.11
C PHE A 226 5.15 2.72 32.84
N ALA A 227 4.84 3.83 32.14
CA ALA A 227 4.18 4.99 32.70
C ALA A 227 2.67 4.79 32.84
N VAL A 228 2.01 4.08 31.92
CA VAL A 228 0.58 3.76 32.03
C VAL A 228 0.34 2.72 33.12
N GLU A 229 1.20 1.72 33.28
CA GLU A 229 1.13 0.78 34.43
C GLU A 229 1.47 1.49 35.75
N SER A 230 2.53 2.29 35.81
CA SER A 230 2.90 3.03 37.02
C SER A 230 1.88 4.11 37.42
N PHE A 231 1.19 4.74 36.46
CA PHE A 231 0.15 5.74 36.75
C PHE A 231 -1.19 5.10 37.14
N ARG A 232 -1.52 3.94 36.55
CA ARG A 232 -2.72 3.17 36.91
C ARG A 232 -2.65 2.66 38.35
N ASP A 233 -1.47 2.25 38.80
CA ASP A 233 -1.27 1.70 40.14
C ASP A 233 -0.85 2.76 41.20
N ALA A 234 -0.62 4.02 40.81
CA ALA A 234 -0.21 5.11 41.72
C ALA A 234 -1.38 5.84 42.41
N SER A 235 -1.15 6.26 43.66
CA SER A 235 -2.10 7.04 44.47
C SER A 235 -2.31 8.47 43.95
N ALA A 236 -3.45 9.11 44.29
CA ALA A 236 -3.83 10.43 43.76
C ALA A 236 -2.76 11.53 43.96
N ARG A 237 -1.99 11.49 45.06
CA ARG A 237 -0.89 12.44 45.33
C ARG A 237 0.33 12.20 44.42
N GLN A 238 0.64 10.95 44.09
CA GLN A 238 1.73 10.61 43.17
C GLN A 238 1.37 10.98 41.72
N ARG A 239 0.11 10.82 41.32
CA ARG A 239 -0.40 11.26 40.01
C ARG A 239 -0.23 12.77 39.82
N ALA A 240 -0.56 13.57 40.84
CA ALA A 240 -0.37 15.02 40.80
C ALA A 240 1.12 15.41 40.66
N GLY A 241 2.03 14.69 41.34
CA GLY A 241 3.47 14.89 41.22
C GLY A 241 4.02 14.60 39.82
N ILE A 242 3.57 13.50 39.20
CA ILE A 242 3.98 13.10 37.85
C ILE A 242 3.50 14.13 36.81
N ILE A 243 2.24 14.59 36.92
CA ILE A 243 1.69 15.62 36.04
C ILE A 243 2.46 16.94 36.20
N GLY A 244 2.76 17.33 37.44
CA GLY A 244 3.55 18.54 37.72
C GLY A 244 4.94 18.49 37.09
N ALA A 245 5.66 17.37 37.21
CA ALA A 245 6.99 17.20 36.61
C ALA A 245 6.96 17.24 35.08
N ALA A 246 5.93 16.64 34.46
CA ALA A 246 5.75 16.66 33.01
C ALA A 246 5.50 18.08 32.48
N LEU A 247 4.68 18.88 33.18
CA LEU A 247 4.41 20.27 32.81
C LEU A 247 5.67 21.16 32.89
N VAL A 248 6.51 20.96 33.90
CA VAL A 248 7.79 21.68 34.04
C VAL A 248 8.74 21.34 32.90
N ALA A 249 8.83 20.06 32.52
CA ALA A 249 9.68 19.64 31.40
C ALA A 249 9.23 20.26 30.07
N VAL A 250 7.91 20.33 29.81
CA VAL A 250 7.36 20.97 28.62
C VAL A 250 7.64 22.48 28.60
N ALA A 251 7.50 23.15 29.75
CA ALA A 251 7.79 24.58 29.87
C ALA A 251 9.27 24.91 29.59
N LEU A 252 10.20 24.08 30.08
CA LEU A 252 11.64 24.24 29.83
C LEU A 252 12.00 24.02 28.35
N LEU A 253 11.37 23.04 27.69
CA LEU A 253 11.55 22.78 26.27
C LEU A 253 11.06 23.94 25.41
N LEU A 254 9.92 24.54 25.78
CA LEU A 254 9.37 25.71 25.10
C LEU A 254 10.25 26.95 25.28
N ALA A 255 10.81 27.15 26.48
CA ALA A 255 11.75 28.25 26.72
C ALA A 255 13.05 28.11 25.90
N LEU A 256 13.54 26.88 25.73
CA LEU A 256 14.75 26.59 24.95
C LEU A 256 14.54 26.82 23.44
N THR A 257 13.37 26.45 22.90
CA THR A 257 13.07 26.66 21.47
C THR A 257 12.96 28.14 21.12
N ILE A 258 12.35 28.95 22.01
CA ILE A 258 12.27 30.40 21.84
C ILE A 258 13.68 31.02 21.84
N LYS A 259 14.55 30.57 22.75
CA LYS A 259 15.92 31.11 22.88
C LYS A 259 16.80 30.79 21.66
N LEU A 260 16.63 29.63 21.04
CA LEU A 260 17.35 29.23 19.83
C LEU A 260 16.88 30.00 18.58
N ALA A 261 15.60 30.38 18.51
CA ALA A 261 15.03 31.09 17.37
C ALA A 261 15.45 32.56 17.27
N THR A 262 16.06 33.13 18.32
CA THR A 262 16.41 34.56 18.40
C THR A 262 17.87 34.89 18.09
N HIS A 263 18.68 33.95 17.58
CA HIS A 263 20.06 34.26 17.18
C HIS A 263 20.12 34.89 15.77
N PRO A 264 20.74 36.08 15.59
CA PRO A 264 20.92 36.69 14.27
C PRO A 264 22.09 36.06 13.50
N GLU A 265 21.88 35.84 12.19
CA GLU A 265 22.84 35.25 11.23
C GLU A 265 24.14 36.07 11.04
N PRO A 266 25.30 35.43 10.81
CA PRO A 266 26.55 36.12 10.48
C PRO A 266 26.62 36.50 8.98
N LYS A 267 27.11 37.72 8.69
CA LYS A 267 27.27 38.26 7.32
C LYS A 267 28.25 37.43 6.47
N PRO A 268 27.97 37.23 5.16
CA PRO A 268 28.90 36.56 4.27
C PRO A 268 30.14 37.42 3.97
N ALA A 269 31.32 36.78 4.01
CA ALA A 269 32.60 37.39 3.68
C ALA A 269 32.76 37.61 2.17
N GLN A 270 33.38 38.75 1.82
CA GLN A 270 33.64 39.21 0.45
C GLN A 270 34.75 38.37 -0.20
N ILE A 271 34.52 37.89 -1.43
CA ILE A 271 35.56 37.32 -2.28
C ILE A 271 36.21 38.48 -3.05
N ALA A 272 37.52 38.60 -2.89
CA ALA A 272 38.34 39.63 -3.51
C ALA A 272 38.43 39.44 -5.04
N SER A 273 38.33 40.57 -5.73
CA SER A 273 38.53 40.79 -7.16
C SER A 273 39.92 40.37 -7.63
N VAL A 274 40.02 39.77 -8.82
CA VAL A 274 41.26 39.71 -9.61
C VAL A 274 40.98 40.29 -10.98
N GLU A 275 41.70 41.37 -11.31
CA GLU A 275 41.71 42.06 -12.60
C GLU A 275 42.47 41.29 -13.70
N PRO A 276 42.23 41.60 -14.98
CA PRO A 276 42.74 40.84 -16.13
C PRO A 276 44.11 41.32 -16.60
N VAL A 277 44.86 40.53 -17.39
CA VAL A 277 45.70 41.02 -18.50
C VAL A 277 46.39 39.90 -19.32
N LYS A 278 46.25 40.05 -20.65
CA LYS A 278 47.10 39.69 -21.81
C LYS A 278 47.14 38.28 -22.44
N THR A 279 46.87 38.35 -23.74
CA THR A 279 47.02 37.43 -24.87
C THR A 279 48.47 37.06 -25.18
N ASP A 280 48.72 35.84 -25.68
CA ASP A 280 49.24 35.64 -27.05
C ASP A 280 49.44 34.17 -27.47
N LYS A 281 49.24 33.96 -28.79
CA LYS A 281 49.66 32.86 -29.71
C LYS A 281 48.75 31.65 -29.99
N LEU A 282 48.15 31.71 -31.19
CA LEU A 282 47.87 30.61 -32.14
C LEU A 282 49.19 30.05 -32.77
N PRO A 283 49.21 29.00 -33.65
CA PRO A 283 48.15 28.08 -34.15
C PRO A 283 48.56 26.57 -34.21
N ALA A 284 47.63 25.66 -34.58
CA ALA A 284 47.76 24.73 -35.74
C ALA A 284 46.65 23.64 -35.77
N SER A 285 46.05 23.46 -36.96
CA SER A 285 45.52 22.24 -37.64
C SER A 285 44.91 21.07 -36.84
N SER A 286 43.84 20.37 -37.28
CA SER A 286 43.39 20.05 -38.63
C SER A 286 41.95 19.50 -38.62
N VAL A 287 41.21 19.82 -39.67
CA VAL A 287 39.91 19.24 -40.08
C VAL A 287 40.17 18.16 -41.14
N VAL A 288 39.43 17.04 -41.09
CA VAL A 288 39.11 16.22 -42.28
C VAL A 288 37.67 15.68 -42.15
N GLU A 289 36.91 15.84 -43.24
CA GLU A 289 35.59 15.31 -43.60
C GLU A 289 35.44 13.77 -43.42
N THR A 290 34.26 13.14 -43.37
CA THR A 290 33.30 12.97 -44.49
C THR A 290 32.10 12.13 -44.02
N GLY A 291 30.93 12.28 -44.66
CA GLY A 291 30.05 11.12 -44.93
C GLY A 291 28.57 11.23 -44.54
N GLN A 292 27.73 11.60 -45.51
CA GLN A 292 26.25 11.51 -45.48
C GLN A 292 25.76 10.08 -45.79
N ALA A 293 24.60 9.68 -45.26
CA ALA A 293 23.67 8.78 -45.97
C ALA A 293 22.21 8.88 -45.45
N LYS A 294 21.28 8.90 -46.42
CA LYS A 294 19.81 8.99 -46.37
C LYS A 294 19.13 7.73 -45.79
N VAL A 295 17.92 7.88 -45.24
CA VAL A 295 16.76 7.00 -45.57
C VAL A 295 15.46 7.81 -45.57
N ALA A 296 14.65 7.56 -46.59
CA ALA A 296 13.44 8.26 -46.99
C ALA A 296 12.16 7.76 -46.30
N LYS A 297 11.15 8.61 -46.45
CA LYS A 297 9.76 8.53 -46.01
C LYS A 297 8.93 8.07 -47.22
N GLU A 298 8.00 7.15 -47.04
CA GLU A 298 6.95 6.93 -48.05
C GLU A 298 5.61 6.61 -47.40
N ALA A 299 4.60 7.32 -47.90
CA ALA A 299 3.19 7.21 -47.58
C ALA A 299 2.46 7.03 -48.92
N ALA A 300 1.45 6.18 -48.97
CA ALA A 300 0.48 6.19 -50.06
C ALA A 300 -0.89 5.67 -49.60
N LYS A 301 -1.92 6.27 -50.19
CA LYS A 301 -3.35 6.20 -49.85
C LYS A 301 -4.11 5.88 -51.14
N GLY A 302 -5.19 5.08 -51.04
CA GLY A 302 -6.36 5.18 -51.94
C GLY A 302 -6.77 3.92 -52.71
N ALA A 303 -7.98 3.42 -52.39
CA ALA A 303 -9.16 3.06 -53.23
C ALA A 303 -8.93 2.53 -54.69
N ASN A 304 -9.69 1.63 -55.31
CA ASN A 304 -11.06 1.10 -55.17
C ASN A 304 -11.26 -0.10 -56.15
N GLU A 305 -12.37 -0.82 -55.99
CA GLU A 305 -13.14 -1.66 -56.96
C GLU A 305 -12.79 -3.13 -57.30
N ASN A 306 -13.90 -3.88 -57.35
CA ASN A 306 -14.20 -5.31 -57.55
C ASN A 306 -14.16 -5.66 -59.09
N PRO A 307 -14.70 -6.78 -59.66
CA PRO A 307 -15.36 -7.99 -59.09
C PRO A 307 -15.00 -9.34 -59.77
N LYS A 308 -15.38 -10.48 -59.16
CA LYS A 308 -16.05 -11.61 -59.87
C LYS A 308 -16.52 -12.76 -58.96
N ALA A 309 -17.64 -13.35 -59.39
CA ALA A 309 -18.48 -14.38 -58.77
C ALA A 309 -18.15 -15.82 -59.25
N VAL A 310 -18.59 -16.84 -58.50
CA VAL A 310 -19.25 -18.14 -58.88
C VAL A 310 -19.67 -18.81 -57.53
N LYS A 311 -20.94 -19.03 -57.14
CA LYS A 311 -22.04 -19.97 -57.52
C LYS A 311 -21.86 -21.46 -57.15
N GLU A 312 -22.67 -21.97 -56.22
CA GLU A 312 -23.43 -23.26 -56.17
C GLU A 312 -24.15 -23.33 -54.80
N ALA A 313 -25.50 -23.33 -54.66
CA ALA A 313 -26.55 -24.32 -54.99
C ALA A 313 -26.43 -25.64 -54.19
N ALA A 314 -27.45 -26.26 -53.59
CA ALA A 314 -28.87 -25.98 -53.35
C ALA A 314 -29.47 -27.09 -52.41
N ARG A 315 -30.75 -26.89 -52.02
CA ARG A 315 -31.79 -27.86 -51.53
C ARG A 315 -31.68 -28.35 -50.09
N GLU A 316 -32.74 -28.58 -49.30
CA GLU A 316 -34.22 -28.51 -49.29
C GLU A 316 -34.56 -28.75 -47.77
N GLY A 317 -35.69 -28.44 -47.13
CA GLY A 317 -37.03 -28.04 -47.51
C GLY A 317 -37.86 -27.75 -46.24
N ASP A 318 -38.82 -26.84 -46.41
CA ASP A 318 -40.13 -26.63 -45.77
C ASP A 318 -40.43 -27.05 -44.31
N THR A 319 -40.84 -26.08 -43.49
CA THR A 319 -42.17 -26.03 -42.82
C THR A 319 -42.31 -24.81 -41.89
N ASP A 320 -43.55 -24.33 -41.76
CA ASP A 320 -44.07 -23.43 -40.72
C ASP A 320 -44.02 -21.91 -40.91
N ALA A 321 -44.62 -21.48 -42.02
CA ALA A 321 -45.28 -20.19 -42.20
C ALA A 321 -46.54 -19.97 -41.30
N ARG A 322 -46.46 -20.33 -40.01
CA ARG A 322 -47.51 -20.02 -39.01
C ARG A 322 -47.02 -19.30 -37.75
N LYS A 323 -45.75 -18.86 -37.72
CA LYS A 323 -45.15 -18.16 -36.56
C LYS A 323 -44.81 -16.68 -36.79
N ALA A 324 -44.98 -16.16 -38.01
CA ALA A 324 -44.62 -14.77 -38.35
C ALA A 324 -45.76 -13.74 -38.15
N ALA A 325 -47.03 -14.16 -38.11
CA ALA A 325 -48.16 -13.24 -37.93
C ALA A 325 -48.57 -12.99 -36.46
N ARG A 326 -47.93 -13.67 -35.49
CA ARG A 326 -48.21 -13.49 -34.04
C ARG A 326 -47.13 -12.69 -33.29
N LYS A 327 -46.03 -12.32 -33.95
CA LYS A 327 -44.91 -11.55 -33.35
C LYS A 327 -44.95 -10.06 -33.64
N SER A 328 -45.72 -9.61 -34.65
CA SER A 328 -45.86 -8.20 -35.03
C SER A 328 -47.00 -7.45 -34.33
N ARG A 329 -47.86 -8.13 -33.54
CA ARG A 329 -48.87 -7.48 -32.66
C ARG A 329 -48.50 -7.45 -31.18
N LYS A 330 -47.37 -8.06 -30.77
CA LYS A 330 -46.87 -8.01 -29.38
C LYS A 330 -45.67 -7.07 -29.18
N ALA A 331 -45.09 -6.53 -30.26
CA ALA A 331 -44.08 -5.48 -30.21
C ALA A 331 -44.70 -4.07 -30.15
N ALA A 332 -45.79 -3.81 -30.90
CA ALA A 332 -46.45 -2.50 -30.91
C ALA A 332 -47.32 -2.19 -29.66
N ALA A 333 -47.64 -3.19 -28.83
CA ALA A 333 -48.35 -2.99 -27.57
C ALA A 333 -47.42 -2.90 -26.33
N ALA A 334 -46.10 -3.07 -26.53
CA ALA A 334 -45.08 -2.88 -25.50
C ALA A 334 -44.45 -1.48 -25.55
N GLU A 335 -44.63 -0.74 -26.65
CA GLU A 335 -44.13 0.64 -26.82
C GLU A 335 -45.10 1.73 -26.35
N GLN A 336 -46.31 1.39 -25.89
CA GLN A 336 -47.29 2.35 -25.33
C GLN A 336 -47.66 2.10 -23.86
N LYS A 337 -46.96 1.18 -23.17
CA LYS A 337 -47.12 0.94 -21.73
C LYS A 337 -45.81 1.05 -20.93
N ALA A 338 -44.81 1.69 -21.52
CA ALA A 338 -43.54 2.06 -20.90
C ALA A 338 -43.35 3.59 -20.83
N GLN A 339 -44.46 4.35 -20.86
CA GLN A 339 -44.47 5.81 -20.73
C GLN A 339 -45.05 6.35 -19.42
N ASP A 340 -45.58 5.52 -18.53
CA ASP A 340 -46.03 5.95 -17.20
C ASP A 340 -45.79 4.87 -16.15
N ALA A 341 -44.63 4.94 -15.47
CA ALA A 341 -44.41 4.56 -14.06
C ALA A 341 -42.92 4.29 -13.78
N LYS A 342 -42.39 5.01 -12.79
CA LYS A 342 -41.04 4.92 -12.18
C LYS A 342 -39.89 5.56 -12.97
N LYS A 343 -39.88 6.90 -12.90
CA LYS A 343 -38.65 7.69 -12.75
C LYS A 343 -37.87 7.18 -11.53
N ASP A 344 -36.70 6.58 -11.75
CA ASP A 344 -35.69 6.35 -10.72
C ASP A 344 -34.44 7.16 -11.12
N PRO A 345 -34.14 8.29 -10.46
CA PRO A 345 -33.15 9.26 -10.92
C PRO A 345 -31.74 8.84 -10.48
N ARG A 346 -31.12 7.94 -11.23
CA ARG A 346 -29.66 7.85 -11.31
C ARG A 346 -29.21 8.75 -12.47
N ILE A 347 -28.23 9.61 -12.18
CA ILE A 347 -27.77 10.78 -12.95
C ILE A 347 -28.53 12.06 -12.56
N ARG A 348 -28.02 12.75 -11.53
CA ARG A 348 -28.01 14.22 -11.56
C ARG A 348 -26.73 14.63 -12.27
N THR A 349 -26.84 14.83 -13.56
CA THR A 349 -25.95 15.68 -14.34
C THR A 349 -25.86 17.06 -13.69
N LEU A 350 -24.73 17.72 -13.92
CA LEU A 350 -24.44 19.15 -13.75
C LEU A 350 -25.43 20.07 -14.51
N ALA A 351 -26.74 19.86 -14.35
CA ALA A 351 -27.79 20.54 -15.10
C ALA A 351 -29.02 20.68 -14.21
N GLU A 352 -28.92 21.59 -13.23
CA GLU A 352 -30.00 22.37 -12.60
C GLU A 352 -29.48 23.05 -11.33
N THR A 353 -28.39 23.82 -11.44
CA THR A 353 -28.09 24.90 -10.50
C THR A 353 -27.15 25.88 -11.19
N THR A 354 -27.55 27.14 -11.25
CA THR A 354 -26.78 28.23 -11.84
C THR A 354 -25.74 28.68 -10.82
N GLY A 355 -24.59 28.02 -10.75
CA GLY A 355 -23.50 28.43 -9.85
C GLY A 355 -22.29 27.50 -9.87
N ALA A 356 -21.08 28.07 -9.71
CA ALA A 356 -19.85 27.32 -9.49
C ALA A 356 -19.92 26.49 -8.18
N PRO A 357 -19.43 25.24 -8.17
CA PRO A 357 -19.45 24.38 -6.98
C PRO A 357 -18.62 25.00 -5.85
N ALA A 358 -19.11 24.90 -4.62
CA ALA A 358 -18.38 25.33 -3.44
C ALA A 358 -17.60 24.15 -2.84
N VAL A 359 -16.50 24.44 -2.12
CA VAL A 359 -15.60 23.42 -1.59
C VAL A 359 -15.59 23.46 -0.07
N VAL A 360 -15.98 22.34 0.55
CA VAL A 360 -15.93 22.16 1.99
C VAL A 360 -14.69 21.36 2.37
N SER A 361 -13.72 21.99 3.03
CA SER A 361 -12.53 21.33 3.56
C SER A 361 -12.81 20.69 4.91
N LEU A 362 -12.47 19.41 5.07
CA LEU A 362 -12.77 18.56 6.21
C LEU A 362 -11.47 18.19 6.95
N GLY A 363 -11.44 18.45 8.25
CA GLY A 363 -10.35 18.03 9.14
C GLY A 363 -10.91 17.35 10.38
N VAL A 364 -11.10 16.04 10.31
CA VAL A 364 -11.66 15.24 11.40
C VAL A 364 -10.58 14.39 12.09
N LEU A 365 -10.54 14.39 13.41
CA LEU A 365 -9.60 13.61 14.24
C LEU A 365 -10.37 12.84 15.33
N PRO A 366 -10.02 11.58 15.66
CA PRO A 366 -9.01 10.75 14.99
C PRO A 366 -9.47 10.30 13.60
N TRP A 367 -10.78 10.14 13.40
CA TRP A 367 -11.44 9.92 12.11
C TRP A 367 -12.96 10.10 12.25
N GLY A 368 -13.71 10.22 11.14
CA GLY A 368 -15.17 10.21 11.15
C GLY A 368 -15.79 9.95 9.77
N GLU A 369 -16.92 9.24 9.75
CA GLU A 369 -17.79 9.04 8.59
C GLU A 369 -18.55 10.35 8.32
N ILE A 370 -18.47 10.84 7.08
CA ILE A 370 -19.05 12.10 6.66
C ILE A 370 -20.31 11.82 5.85
N TYR A 371 -21.43 12.40 6.30
CA TYR A 371 -22.71 12.37 5.60
C TYR A 371 -23.10 13.80 5.22
N LEU A 372 -23.50 14.01 3.96
CA LEU A 372 -24.08 15.25 3.45
C LEU A 372 -25.55 15.00 3.11
N ASP A 373 -26.46 15.74 3.74
CA ASP A 373 -27.92 15.61 3.57
C ASP A 373 -28.40 14.15 3.68
N GLY A 374 -27.84 13.42 4.65
CA GLY A 374 -28.15 12.01 4.90
C GLY A 374 -27.45 11.00 3.98
N ARG A 375 -26.66 11.43 2.99
CA ARG A 375 -25.90 10.53 2.10
C ARG A 375 -24.43 10.45 2.51
N MET A 376 -23.91 9.24 2.65
CA MET A 376 -22.50 8.99 3.00
C MET A 376 -21.57 9.44 1.85
N GLN A 377 -20.58 10.27 2.18
CA GLN A 377 -19.57 10.81 1.25
C GLN A 377 -18.21 10.13 1.42
N GLY A 378 -17.90 9.58 2.59
CA GLY A 378 -16.65 8.88 2.87
C GLY A 378 -16.19 9.01 4.32
N VAL A 379 -14.92 8.72 4.58
CA VAL A 379 -14.30 8.82 5.91
C VAL A 379 -13.18 9.86 5.86
N SER A 380 -13.11 10.74 6.88
CA SER A 380 -12.05 11.75 7.03
C SER A 380 -11.20 11.41 8.26
N PRO A 381 -9.85 11.29 8.18
CA PRO A 381 -9.00 11.29 6.96
C PRO A 381 -9.05 9.92 6.27
N PRO A 382 -9.21 9.75 4.93
CA PRO A 382 -8.57 10.48 3.81
C PRO A 382 -9.41 11.53 3.05
N LEU A 383 -10.71 11.66 3.33
CA LEU A 383 -11.55 12.67 2.68
C LEU A 383 -11.25 14.05 3.26
N MET A 384 -10.57 14.91 2.50
CA MET A 384 -10.14 16.24 2.95
C MET A 384 -10.98 17.38 2.37
N GLU A 385 -11.69 17.13 1.27
CA GLU A 385 -12.51 18.13 0.58
C GLU A 385 -13.80 17.48 0.05
N LEU A 386 -14.88 18.24 0.06
CA LEU A 386 -16.19 17.85 -0.45
C LEU A 386 -16.76 18.97 -1.30
N GLN A 387 -17.19 18.67 -2.52
CA GLN A 387 -17.88 19.64 -3.37
C GLN A 387 -19.37 19.67 -3.01
N VAL A 388 -19.88 20.86 -2.71
CA VAL A 388 -21.25 21.06 -2.26
C VAL A 388 -21.90 22.11 -3.16
N VAL A 389 -23.19 21.92 -3.43
CA VAL A 389 -23.99 22.86 -4.22
C VAL A 389 -24.26 24.12 -3.39
N GLU A 390 -24.64 25.22 -4.03
CA GLU A 390 -25.11 26.36 -3.27
C GLU A 390 -26.44 26.02 -2.57
N GLY A 391 -26.56 26.43 -1.31
CA GLY A 391 -27.73 26.12 -0.49
C GLY A 391 -27.40 25.77 0.95
N GLN A 392 -28.43 25.40 1.70
CA GLN A 392 -28.31 24.95 3.09
C GLN A 392 -28.17 23.42 3.11
N HIS A 393 -27.10 22.94 3.75
CA HIS A 393 -26.74 21.52 3.78
C HIS A 393 -26.47 21.04 5.20
N GLU A 394 -26.92 19.82 5.51
CA GLU A 394 -26.63 19.14 6.78
C GLU A 394 -25.39 18.25 6.60
N ILE A 395 -24.32 18.55 7.35
CA ILE A 395 -23.15 17.69 7.47
C ILE A 395 -23.20 16.96 8.80
N LYS A 396 -23.23 15.64 8.74
CA LYS A 396 -23.21 14.77 9.91
C LYS A 396 -21.91 13.97 9.94
N ILE A 397 -21.19 14.10 11.04
CA ILE A 397 -19.90 13.45 11.30
C ILE A 397 -20.14 12.38 12.36
N ARG A 398 -20.02 11.12 11.96
CA ARG A 398 -20.21 9.98 12.85
C ARG A 398 -18.87 9.32 13.16
N ASN A 399 -18.69 8.92 14.40
CA ASN A 399 -17.60 8.05 14.81
C ASN A 399 -18.21 6.87 15.58
N THR A 400 -17.57 5.70 15.56
CA THR A 400 -18.08 4.51 16.27
C THR A 400 -17.95 4.61 17.78
N THR A 401 -16.98 5.41 18.27
CA THR A 401 -16.63 5.53 19.68
C THR A 401 -17.23 6.78 20.33
N PHE A 402 -17.58 7.81 19.54
CA PHE A 402 -18.01 9.11 20.05
C PHE A 402 -19.42 9.50 19.58
N PRO A 403 -20.12 10.40 20.30
CA PRO A 403 -21.42 10.92 19.87
C PRO A 403 -21.37 11.53 18.47
N THR A 404 -22.44 11.34 17.71
CA THR A 404 -22.56 11.90 16.34
C THR A 404 -22.72 13.41 16.41
N VAL A 405 -21.99 14.12 15.55
CA VAL A 405 -22.04 15.58 15.46
C VAL A 405 -22.71 16.00 14.16
N THR A 406 -23.77 16.79 14.27
CA THR A 406 -24.46 17.39 13.12
C THR A 406 -24.14 18.89 13.04
N ARG A 407 -23.86 19.38 11.84
CA ARG A 407 -23.69 20.81 11.54
C ARG A 407 -24.49 21.17 10.31
N ILE A 408 -25.23 22.27 10.40
CA ILE A 408 -25.90 22.85 9.25
C ILE A 408 -24.99 23.96 8.71
N ILE A 409 -24.66 23.91 7.42
CA ILE A 409 -23.85 24.92 6.74
C ILE A 409 -24.69 25.56 5.63
N THR A 410 -24.54 26.87 5.45
CA THR A 410 -25.09 27.59 4.31
C THR A 410 -23.95 27.91 3.38
N VAL A 411 -24.04 27.44 2.15
CA VAL A 411 -22.94 27.45 1.18
C VAL A 411 -23.32 28.35 0.02
N LYS A 412 -22.46 29.31 -0.32
CA LYS A 412 -22.61 30.12 -1.54
C LYS A 412 -21.69 29.61 -2.64
N SER A 413 -22.08 29.82 -3.89
CA SER A 413 -21.29 29.44 -5.06
C SER A 413 -19.84 29.96 -4.98
N GLY A 414 -18.86 29.09 -5.23
CA GLY A 414 -17.42 29.42 -5.22
C GLY A 414 -16.78 29.62 -3.83
N GLU A 415 -17.53 29.44 -2.74
CA GLU A 415 -17.03 29.62 -1.38
C GLU A 415 -16.24 28.39 -0.89
N LYS A 416 -15.20 28.62 -0.08
CA LYS A 416 -14.47 27.56 0.62
C LYS A 416 -14.79 27.56 2.11
N ILE A 417 -15.46 26.52 2.59
CA ILE A 417 -15.85 26.39 4.01
C ILE A 417 -14.96 25.36 4.67
N LYS A 418 -14.43 25.66 5.86
CA LYS A 418 -13.54 24.74 6.59
C LYS A 418 -14.22 24.19 7.84
N ILE A 419 -14.33 22.88 7.92
CA ILE A 419 -14.91 22.17 9.05
C ILE A 419 -13.80 21.35 9.71
N ARG A 420 -13.45 21.73 10.94
CA ARG A 420 -12.56 20.96 11.80
C ARG A 420 -13.35 20.38 12.96
N HIS A 421 -13.19 19.08 13.17
CA HIS A 421 -13.80 18.41 14.30
C HIS A 421 -12.79 17.45 14.93
N ARG A 422 -12.61 17.57 16.25
CA ARG A 422 -11.79 16.65 17.02
C ARG A 422 -12.72 15.97 18.01
N PHE A 423 -12.90 14.67 17.84
CA PHE A 423 -13.51 13.85 18.86
C PHE A 423 -12.55 13.77 20.05
N ALA A 424 -13.04 14.16 21.21
CA ALA A 424 -12.32 14.10 22.48
C ALA A 424 -13.25 13.46 23.51
N ASN A 425 -12.68 12.73 24.47
CA ASN A 425 -13.38 12.20 25.64
C ASN A 425 -13.58 13.29 26.68
#